data_AF-A0A5B9M6G7-F1
#
_entry.id   AF-A0A5B9M6G7-F1
#
_cell.length_a   1.000
_cell.length_b   1.000
_cell.length_c   1.000
_cell.angle_alpha   90.00
_cell.angle_beta   90.00
_cell.angle_gamma   90.00
#
_symmetry.space_group_name_H-M   'P 1'
#
loop_
_entity.id
_entity.type
_entity.pdbx_description
1 polymer ?
#
loop_
_entity_poly.entity_id
_entity_poly.type
_entity_poly.pdbx_seq_one_letter_code
_entity_poly.pdbx_strand_id
1 'polypeptide(L)'
;MKFKPGDLIMRYAILATILMIASAAFSQAASPTGWSPIILPTGDYRQQIKAMPIEQRPGRLLHVYGNTVRMLDQSSRGIATRPIQQIFLGTTVRRGDRR
;
A
#
# COMPACT_ATOMS: atom_id res chain seq x y z
N MET A 1 12.09 45.94 -2.43
CA MET A 1 11.87 45.32 -1.10
C MET A 1 13.14 44.57 -0.70
N LYS A 2 13.84 44.98 0.36
CA LYS A 2 15.04 44.28 0.87
C LYS A 2 14.58 43.22 1.86
N PHE A 3 14.71 41.94 1.49
CA PHE A 3 14.37 40.82 2.37
C PHE A 3 15.42 40.68 3.47
N LYS A 4 14.97 40.50 4.72
CA LYS A 4 15.87 40.33 5.86
C LYS A 4 16.44 38.91 5.81
N PRO A 5 17.68 38.66 6.27
CA PRO A 5 18.28 37.32 6.26
C PRO A 5 17.44 36.27 7.01
N GLY A 6 16.68 36.68 8.03
CA GLY A 6 15.70 35.81 8.71
C GLY A 6 14.53 35.36 7.82
N ASP A 7 14.13 36.16 6.84
CA ASP A 7 13.06 35.82 5.88
C ASP A 7 13.53 34.70 4.94
N LEU A 8 14.82 34.64 4.64
CA LEU A 8 15.41 33.62 3.77
C LEU A 8 15.43 32.25 4.47
N ILE A 9 15.85 32.23 5.75
CA ILE A 9 15.85 31.03 6.58
C ILE A 9 14.42 30.50 6.76
N MET A 10 13.47 31.40 7.03
CA MET A 10 12.06 31.04 7.19
C MET A 10 11.48 30.41 5.91
N ARG A 11 11.84 30.92 4.72
CA ARG A 11 11.40 30.34 3.44
C ARG A 11 11.94 28.94 3.21
N TYR A 12 13.23 28.71 3.48
CA TYR A 12 13.80 27.37 3.35
C TYR A 12 13.21 26.39 4.36
N ALA A 13 12.93 26.84 5.58
CA ALA A 13 12.24 26.03 6.59
C ALA A 13 10.83 25.64 6.14
N ILE A 14 10.07 26.58 5.55
CA ILE A 14 8.73 26.32 5.00
C ILE A 14 8.81 25.32 3.84
N LEU A 15 9.74 25.51 2.90
CA LEU A 15 9.91 24.59 1.75
C LEU A 15 10.33 23.18 2.19
N ALA A 16 11.25 23.07 3.16
CA ALA A 16 11.66 21.79 3.72
C ALA A 16 10.50 21.08 4.45
N THR A 17 9.66 21.84 5.17
CA THR A 17 8.49 21.31 5.86
C THR A 17 7.43 20.80 4.86
N ILE A 18 7.17 21.54 3.78
CA ILE A 18 6.26 21.12 2.71
C ILE A 18 6.78 19.86 2.02
N LEU A 19 8.09 19.79 1.75
CA LEU A 19 8.72 18.61 1.15
C LEU A 19 8.59 17.37 2.05
N MET A 20 8.82 17.53 3.36
CA MET A 20 8.67 16.44 4.34
C MET A 20 7.22 15.95 4.47
N ILE A 21 6.24 16.86 4.47
CA ILE A 21 4.81 16.51 4.49
C ILE A 21 4.40 15.79 3.20
N ALA A 22 4.91 16.22 2.04
CA ALA A 22 4.63 15.56 0.76
C ALA A 22 5.19 14.11 0.71
N SER A 23 6.35 13.86 1.32
CA SER A 23 6.89 12.48 1.44
C SER A 23 6.15 11.60 2.46
N ALA A 24 5.37 12.19 3.37
CA ALA A 24 4.63 11.45 4.39
C ALA A 24 3.31 10.82 3.90
N ALA A 25 2.92 11.06 2.65
CA ALA A 25 1.61 10.66 2.13
C ALA A 25 1.69 9.69 0.94
N PHE A 26 2.15 8.48 1.21
CA PHE A 26 1.56 7.29 0.57
C PHE A 26 1.17 6.30 1.67
N SER A 27 0.12 6.64 2.40
CA SER A 27 -0.66 5.61 3.08
C SER A 27 -1.27 4.72 2.00
N GLN A 28 -0.56 3.64 1.66
CA GLN A 28 -1.17 2.51 0.99
C GLN A 28 -2.34 2.10 1.87
N ALA A 29 -3.54 2.08 1.30
CA ALA A 29 -4.72 1.65 2.02
C ALA A 29 -4.41 0.28 2.66
N ALA A 30 -4.23 0.28 3.98
CA ALA A 30 -4.08 -0.92 4.78
C ALA A 30 -5.46 -1.56 4.89
N SER A 31 -5.97 -2.04 3.76
CA SER A 31 -6.86 -3.17 3.80
C SER A 31 -6.09 -4.31 4.49
N PRO A 32 -6.71 -5.11 5.35
CA PRO A 32 -6.10 -6.35 5.86
C PRO A 32 -5.58 -7.27 4.73
N THR A 33 -5.94 -6.98 3.47
CA THR A 33 -5.66 -7.76 2.27
C THR A 33 -5.07 -6.95 1.09
N GLY A 34 -4.98 -5.62 1.15
CA GLY A 34 -4.32 -4.79 0.11
C GLY A 34 -4.86 -4.95 -1.33
N TRP A 35 -6.17 -5.10 -1.53
CA TRP A 35 -6.74 -5.30 -2.88
C TRP A 35 -6.63 -4.06 -3.76
N SER A 36 -6.20 -4.26 -5.00
CA SER A 36 -6.35 -3.29 -6.08
C SER A 36 -7.77 -3.37 -6.66
N PRO A 37 -8.45 -2.23 -6.85
CA PRO A 37 -9.72 -2.19 -7.57
C PRO A 37 -9.55 -2.49 -9.07
N ILE A 38 -8.31 -2.42 -9.57
CA ILE A 38 -7.98 -2.65 -10.97
C ILE A 38 -7.53 -4.11 -11.14
N ILE A 39 -8.45 -4.93 -11.65
CA ILE A 39 -8.25 -6.36 -11.88
C ILE A 39 -7.18 -6.59 -12.96
N LEU A 40 -7.31 -5.89 -14.08
CA LEU A 40 -6.37 -5.94 -15.20
C LEU A 40 -5.64 -4.59 -15.30
N PRO A 41 -4.44 -4.45 -14.73
CA PRO A 41 -3.71 -3.19 -14.85
C PRO A 41 -3.20 -2.98 -16.27
N THR A 42 -3.29 -1.74 -16.73
CA THR A 42 -2.76 -1.27 -18.02
C THR A 42 -1.88 -0.04 -17.81
N GLY A 43 -1.19 0.41 -18.86
CA GLY A 43 -0.36 1.63 -18.83
C GLY A 43 0.71 1.64 -17.74
N ASP A 44 0.96 2.83 -17.19
CA ASP A 44 1.98 3.07 -16.17
C ASP A 44 1.75 2.26 -14.89
N TYR A 45 0.49 2.07 -14.52
CA TYR A 45 0.13 1.27 -13.35
C TYR A 45 0.56 -0.20 -13.51
N ARG A 46 0.46 -0.76 -14.72
CA ARG A 46 1.00 -2.10 -15.00
C ARG A 46 2.51 -2.16 -14.83
N GLN A 47 3.23 -1.13 -15.25
CA GLN A 47 4.69 -1.09 -15.14
C GLN A 47 5.13 -1.00 -13.69
N GLN A 48 4.49 -0.12 -12.91
CA GLN A 48 4.72 -0.02 -11.47
C GLN A 48 4.49 -1.36 -10.77
N ILE A 49 3.38 -2.05 -11.07
CA ILE A 49 3.10 -3.38 -10.50
C ILE A 49 4.15 -4.42 -10.87
N LYS A 50 4.62 -4.40 -12.11
CA LYS A 50 5.63 -5.35 -12.58
C LYS A 50 6.98 -5.17 -11.90
N ALA A 51 7.34 -3.93 -11.60
CA ALA A 51 8.58 -3.60 -10.89
C ALA A 51 8.57 -4.10 -9.43
N MET A 52 7.40 -4.32 -8.84
CA MET A 52 7.28 -4.85 -7.48
C MET A 52 7.50 -6.37 -7.42
N PRO A 53 8.17 -6.90 -6.38
CA PRO A 53 8.14 -8.32 -6.01
C PRO A 53 6.70 -8.81 -5.79
N ILE A 54 6.41 -10.08 -6.10
CA ILE A 54 5.01 -10.57 -6.20
C ILE A 54 4.27 -10.51 -4.87
N GLU A 55 4.99 -10.76 -3.77
CA GLU A 55 4.53 -10.69 -2.39
C GLU A 55 4.15 -9.27 -1.94
N GLN A 56 4.74 -8.25 -2.57
CA GLN A 56 4.47 -6.83 -2.28
C GLN A 56 3.39 -6.23 -3.19
N ARG A 57 3.01 -6.91 -4.28
CA ARG A 57 1.97 -6.42 -5.19
C ARG A 57 0.61 -6.43 -4.48
N PRO A 58 -0.29 -5.48 -4.78
CA PRO A 58 -1.66 -5.54 -4.27
C PRO A 58 -2.40 -6.79 -4.78
N GLY A 59 -3.26 -7.35 -3.92
CA GLY A 59 -4.15 -8.47 -4.26
C GLY A 59 -5.14 -8.08 -5.36
N ARG A 60 -5.56 -9.01 -6.21
CA ARG A 60 -6.48 -8.71 -7.32
C ARG A 60 -7.52 -9.79 -7.49
N LEU A 61 -8.77 -9.38 -7.70
CA LEU A 61 -9.89 -10.33 -7.89
C LEU A 61 -9.53 -11.25 -9.06
N LEU A 62 -9.80 -12.54 -8.94
CA LEU A 62 -9.48 -13.56 -9.96
C LEU A 62 -7.98 -13.80 -10.25
N HIS A 63 -7.05 -13.10 -9.60
CA HIS A 63 -5.60 -13.34 -9.76
C HIS A 63 -5.13 -14.48 -8.83
N VAL A 64 -5.63 -15.70 -9.09
CA VAL A 64 -5.46 -16.87 -8.20
C VAL A 64 -3.99 -17.13 -7.87
N TYR A 65 -3.12 -17.29 -8.89
CA TYR A 65 -1.71 -17.61 -8.70
C TYR A 65 -0.97 -16.61 -7.79
N GLY A 66 -0.95 -15.33 -8.17
CA GLY A 66 -0.29 -14.29 -7.39
C GLY A 66 -0.89 -14.13 -5.99
N ASN A 67 -2.21 -14.29 -5.83
CA ASN A 67 -2.84 -14.24 -4.52
C ASN A 67 -2.32 -15.39 -3.65
N THR A 68 -2.25 -16.61 -4.16
CA THR A 68 -1.70 -17.76 -3.44
C THR A 68 -0.25 -17.52 -3.00
N VAL A 69 0.63 -17.01 -3.87
CA VAL A 69 2.03 -16.75 -3.51
C VAL A 69 2.14 -15.75 -2.35
N ARG A 70 1.34 -14.68 -2.37
CA ARG A 70 1.30 -13.70 -1.25
C ARG A 70 0.86 -14.35 0.05
N MET A 71 -0.14 -15.21 -0.03
CA MET A 71 -0.67 -15.88 1.16
C MET A 71 0.34 -16.88 1.73
N LEU A 72 1.10 -17.56 0.88
CA LEU A 72 2.18 -18.43 1.32
C LEU A 72 3.31 -17.64 1.98
N ASP A 73 3.73 -16.51 1.40
CA ASP A 73 4.72 -15.61 2.02
C ASP A 73 4.22 -15.08 3.37
N GLN A 74 2.99 -14.58 3.45
CA GLN A 74 2.36 -14.17 4.71
C GLN A 74 2.36 -15.29 5.75
N SER A 75 1.96 -16.50 5.34
CA SER A 75 1.93 -17.67 6.24
C SER A 75 3.32 -18.04 6.74
N SER A 76 4.34 -17.99 5.86
CA SER A 76 5.74 -18.25 6.26
C SER A 76 6.28 -17.21 7.24
N ARG A 77 5.74 -15.99 7.22
CA ARG A 77 6.05 -14.90 8.17
C ARG A 77 5.20 -14.97 9.45
N GLY A 78 4.41 -16.03 9.64
CA GLY A 78 3.54 -16.21 10.79
C GLY A 78 2.28 -15.35 10.78
N ILE A 79 1.97 -14.70 9.65
CA ILE A 79 0.73 -13.92 9.49
C ILE A 79 -0.40 -14.90 9.18
N ALA A 80 -1.45 -14.90 9.99
CA ALA A 80 -2.61 -15.75 9.77
C ALA A 80 -3.29 -15.43 8.43
N THR A 81 -3.46 -16.44 7.58
CA THR A 81 -4.09 -16.31 6.28
C THR A 81 -5.38 -17.14 6.18
N ARG A 82 -6.35 -16.64 5.42
CA ARG A 82 -7.63 -17.31 5.16
C ARG A 82 -8.06 -17.10 3.71
N PRO A 83 -7.67 -17.98 2.78
CA PRO A 83 -7.81 -17.76 1.34
C PRO A 83 -9.21 -17.37 0.91
N ILE A 84 -10.20 -18.18 1.27
CA ILE A 84 -11.59 -17.95 0.86
C ILE A 84 -12.12 -16.63 1.45
N GLN A 85 -11.88 -16.36 2.74
CA GLN A 85 -12.37 -15.13 3.37
C GLN A 85 -11.65 -13.88 2.85
N GLN A 86 -10.34 -13.94 2.64
CA GLN A 86 -9.58 -12.80 2.11
C GLN A 86 -9.96 -12.52 0.66
N ILE A 87 -10.19 -13.55 -0.17
CA ILE A 87 -10.58 -13.41 -1.58
C ILE A 87 -12.00 -12.85 -1.73
N PHE A 88 -12.97 -13.37 -0.98
CA PHE A 88 -14.38 -12.99 -1.15
C PHE A 88 -14.81 -11.83 -0.25
N LEU A 89 -14.25 -11.70 0.95
CA LEU A 89 -14.69 -10.73 1.96
C LEU A 89 -13.64 -9.66 2.27
N GLY A 90 -12.43 -9.75 1.69
CA GLY A 90 -11.35 -8.78 1.93
C GLY A 90 -10.81 -8.77 3.36
N THR A 91 -11.10 -9.79 4.17
CA THR A 91 -10.71 -9.85 5.59
C THR A 91 -10.23 -11.24 6.01
N THR A 92 -9.29 -11.27 6.96
CA THR A 92 -8.83 -12.47 7.68
C THR A 92 -9.64 -12.75 8.95
N VAL A 93 -10.41 -11.78 9.42
CA VAL A 93 -11.10 -11.83 10.73
C VAL A 93 -12.41 -12.60 10.60
N ARG A 94 -12.65 -13.60 11.46
CA ARG A 94 -13.96 -14.26 11.52
C ARG A 94 -14.96 -13.30 12.16
N ARG A 95 -16.19 -13.26 11.64
CA ARG A 95 -17.33 -12.72 12.38
C ARG A 95 -17.50 -13.59 13.64
N GLY A 96 -16.92 -13.17 14.76
CA GLY A 96 -16.85 -13.93 16.02
C GLY A 96 -15.55 -13.72 16.82
N ASP A 97 -14.45 -13.34 16.17
CA ASP A 97 -13.15 -13.06 16.82
C ASP A 97 -13.07 -11.63 17.40
N ARG A 98 -14.11 -10.81 17.19
CA ARG A 98 -14.25 -9.49 17.83
C ARG A 98 -14.99 -9.69 19.17
N ARG A 99 -14.26 -9.97 20.24
CA ARG A 99 -14.75 -9.82 21.61
C ARG A 99 -13.91 -8.77 22.31
#